data_AF-A0A2N9MPI7-F1
#
_entry.id   AF-A0A2N9MPI7-F1
#
_cell.length_a   1.000
_cell.length_b   1.000
_cell.length_c   1.000
_cell.angle_alpha   90.00
_cell.angle_beta   90.00
_cell.angle_gamma   90.00
#
_symmetry.space_group_name_H-M   'P 1'
#
loop_
_entity.id
_entity.type
_entity.pdbx_description
1 polymer ?
#
loop_
_entity_poly.entity_id
_entity_poly.type
_entity_poly.pdbx_seq_one_letter_code
_entity_poly.pdbx_strand_id
1 'polypeptide(L)'
;MIRRVVFRPAAVRDLARLDRIVQAWIDASLVRYAATGHGDVKSLKDRPGELRLRVGKWRIFFCLDPPDLIRVLGIDNRGEAY
;
A
#
# COMPACT_ATOMS: atom_id res chain seq x y z
N MET A 1 8.40 17.00 -0.83
CA MET A 1 6.99 17.12 -0.39
C MET A 1 6.54 15.73 0.03
N ILE A 2 5.97 15.57 1.24
CA ILE A 2 5.51 14.26 1.72
C ILE A 2 4.06 14.09 1.29
N ARG A 3 3.75 12.99 0.58
CA ARG A 3 2.38 12.68 0.19
C ARG A 3 1.56 12.22 1.40
N ARG A 4 0.28 12.58 1.43
CA ARG A 4 -0.63 12.17 2.51
C ARG A 4 -1.14 10.76 2.23
N VAL A 5 -1.02 9.85 3.18
CA VAL A 5 -1.52 8.48 3.07
C VAL A 5 -2.90 8.38 3.70
N VAL A 6 -3.88 7.84 2.97
CA VAL A 6 -5.25 7.61 3.46
C VAL A 6 -5.66 6.18 3.15
N PHE A 7 -6.15 5.47 4.16
CA PHE A 7 -6.63 4.11 4.03
C PHE A 7 -8.13 4.07 3.79
N ARG A 8 -8.58 3.26 2.83
CA ARG A 8 -10.00 2.89 2.77
C ARG A 8 -10.38 2.03 3.98
N PRO A 9 -11.65 2.03 4.41
CA PRO A 9 -12.10 1.17 5.50
C PRO A 9 -11.77 -0.32 5.30
N ALA A 10 -11.77 -0.80 4.05
CA ALA A 10 -11.34 -2.16 3.73
C ALA A 10 -9.85 -2.38 4.05
N ALA A 11 -8.96 -1.50 3.59
CA ALA A 11 -7.54 -1.57 3.87
C ALA A 11 -7.21 -1.46 5.37
N VAL A 12 -7.97 -0.67 6.14
CA VAL A 12 -7.82 -0.61 7.60
C VAL A 12 -8.11 -1.98 8.22
N ARG A 13 -9.18 -2.66 7.77
CA ARG A 13 -9.50 -4.02 8.24
C ARG A 13 -8.44 -5.03 7.84
N ASP A 14 -7.90 -4.91 6.63
CA ASP A 14 -6.84 -5.80 6.15
C ASP A 14 -5.57 -5.62 7.00
N LEU A 15 -5.15 -4.37 7.26
CA LEU A 15 -4.01 -4.06 8.12
C LEU A 15 -4.22 -4.54 9.56
N ALA A 16 -5.42 -4.31 10.11
CA ALA A 16 -5.74 -4.68 11.49
C ALA A 16 -5.74 -6.20 11.74
N ARG A 17 -5.90 -7.03 10.69
CA ARG A 17 -5.80 -8.49 10.78
C ARG A 17 -4.35 -8.99 10.84
N LEU A 18 -3.37 -8.14 10.55
CA LEU A 18 -1.97 -8.50 10.51
C LEU A 18 -1.36 -8.42 11.90
N ASP A 19 -0.24 -9.13 12.12
CA ASP A 19 0.52 -8.97 13.35
C ASP A 19 1.13 -7.56 13.46
N ARG A 20 1.39 -7.11 14.69
CA ARG A 20 1.88 -5.75 14.96
C ARG A 20 3.22 -5.43 14.26
N ILE A 21 4.08 -6.43 14.07
CA ILE A 21 5.38 -6.24 13.41
C ILE A 21 5.16 -5.96 11.93
N VAL A 22 4.30 -6.75 11.29
CA VAL A 22 3.91 -6.55 9.89
C VAL A 22 3.20 -5.20 9.69
N GLN A 23 2.30 -4.81 10.60
CA GLN A 23 1.66 -3.50 10.53
C GLN A 23 2.69 -2.37 10.52
N ALA A 24 3.65 -2.40 11.46
CA ALA A 24 4.71 -1.40 11.55
C ALA A 24 5.61 -1.38 10.29
N TRP A 25 5.89 -2.54 9.69
CA TRP A 25 6.68 -2.63 8.46
C TRP A 25 5.94 -2.05 7.25
N ILE A 26 4.64 -2.29 7.15
CA ILE A 26 3.79 -1.73 6.09
C ILE A 26 3.72 -0.21 6.24
N ASP A 27 3.49 0.29 7.46
CA ASP A 27 3.46 1.73 7.74
C ASP A 27 4.79 2.40 7.40
N ALA A 28 5.92 1.83 7.86
CA ALA A 28 7.24 2.37 7.54
C ALA A 28 7.51 2.39 6.03
N SER A 29 7.06 1.36 5.29
CA SER A 29 7.20 1.28 3.85
C SER A 29 6.34 2.32 3.12
N LEU A 30 5.11 2.56 3.59
CA LEU A 30 4.22 3.58 3.05
C LEU A 30 4.74 5.00 3.32
N VAL A 31 5.24 5.26 4.53
CA VAL A 31 5.86 6.54 4.89
C VAL A 31 7.09 6.80 4.03
N ARG A 32 7.97 5.80 3.85
CA ARG A 32 9.14 5.91 2.98
C ARG A 32 8.74 6.20 1.55
N TYR A 33 7.76 5.48 1.01
CA TYR A 33 7.25 5.71 -0.34
C TYR A 33 6.63 7.12 -0.48
N ALA A 34 5.85 7.56 0.50
CA ALA A 34 5.24 8.89 0.50
C ALA A 34 6.25 10.04 0.53
N ALA A 35 7.40 9.83 1.19
CA ALA A 35 8.46 10.83 1.30
C ALA A 35 9.41 10.84 0.09
N THR A 36 9.70 9.67 -0.50
CA THR A 36 10.79 9.51 -1.47
C THR A 36 10.35 9.05 -2.85
N GLY A 37 9.13 8.53 -2.99
CA GLY A 37 8.66 7.83 -4.18
C GLY A 37 9.35 6.47 -4.44
N HIS A 38 10.27 6.03 -3.56
CA HIS A 38 11.05 4.82 -3.76
C HIS A 38 10.39 3.59 -3.12
N GLY A 39 10.37 2.49 -3.86
CA GLY A 39 9.86 1.18 -3.43
C GLY A 39 9.73 0.22 -4.62
N ASP A 40 9.45 -1.06 -4.35
CA ASP A 40 9.08 -2.03 -5.41
C ASP A 40 7.61 -1.79 -5.80
N VAL A 41 7.39 -0.70 -6.55
CA VAL A 41 6.09 -0.26 -7.01
C VAL A 41 5.91 -0.62 -8.48
N LYS A 42 4.78 -1.25 -8.80
CA LYS A 42 4.39 -1.54 -10.18
C LYS A 42 2.94 -1.15 -10.43
N SER A 43 2.67 -0.56 -11.60
CA SER A 43 1.32 -0.37 -12.09
C SER A 43 0.67 -1.70 -12.43
N LEU A 44 -0.60 -1.87 -12.07
CA LEU A 44 -1.38 -3.02 -12.48
C LEU A 44 -1.84 -2.84 -13.93
N LYS A 45 -1.67 -3.89 -14.74
CA LYS A 45 -2.07 -3.86 -16.16
C LYS A 45 -3.60 -3.86 -16.31
N ASP A 46 -4.28 -4.61 -15.44
CA ASP A 46 -5.73 -4.80 -15.52
C ASP A 46 -6.53 -3.65 -14.88
N ARG A 47 -5.85 -2.76 -14.14
CA ARG A 47 -6.46 -1.67 -13.37
C ARG A 47 -5.67 -0.37 -13.55
N PRO A 48 -5.97 0.44 -14.57
CA PRO A 48 -5.27 1.69 -14.82
C PRO A 48 -5.43 2.65 -13.63
N GLY A 49 -4.31 3.21 -13.17
CA GLY A 49 -4.27 4.09 -12.00
C GLY A 49 -4.04 3.38 -10.66
N GLU A 50 -4.15 2.05 -10.61
CA GLU A 50 -3.77 1.27 -9.44
C GLU A 50 -2.29 0.85 -9.49
N LEU A 51 -1.62 1.05 -8.36
CA LEU A 51 -0.24 0.70 -8.12
C LEU A 51 -0.17 -0.36 -7.02
N ARG A 52 0.87 -1.20 -7.11
CA ARG A 52 1.17 -2.22 -6.12
C ARG A 52 2.56 -2.00 -5.56
N LEU A 53 2.66 -1.75 -4.26
CA LEU A 53 3.92 -1.75 -3.51
C LEU A 53 4.15 -3.14 -2.89
N ARG A 54 5.31 -3.73 -3.13
CA ARG A 54 5.72 -4.99 -2.49
C ARG A 54 6.50 -4.71 -1.20
N VAL A 55 6.06 -5.34 -0.11
CA VAL A 55 6.72 -5.30 1.20
C VAL A 55 6.89 -6.75 1.66
N GLY A 56 8.04 -7.35 1.32
CA GLY A 56 8.30 -8.77 1.58
C GLY A 56 7.28 -9.67 0.87
N LYS A 57 6.44 -10.36 1.68
CA LYS A 57 5.33 -11.23 1.23
C LYS A 57 4.02 -10.47 0.98
N TRP A 58 3.91 -9.24 1.47
CA TRP A 58 2.72 -8.41 1.41
C TRP A 58 2.71 -7.53 0.16
N ARG A 59 1.51 -7.27 -0.33
CA ARG A 59 1.21 -6.42 -1.48
C ARG A 59 0.21 -5.39 -1.04
N ILE A 60 0.60 -4.13 -1.19
CA ILE A 60 -0.24 -3.00 -0.84
C ILE A 60 -0.72 -2.40 -2.16
N PHE A 61 -2.03 -2.38 -2.34
CA PHE A 61 -2.66 -1.78 -3.51
C PHE A 61 -3.08 -0.36 -3.18
N PHE A 62 -2.71 0.60 -4.02
CA PHE A 62 -3.02 2.01 -3.79
C PHE A 62 -3.14 2.78 -5.11
N CYS A 63 -3.79 3.93 -5.06
CA CYS A 63 -3.81 4.92 -6.15
C CYS A 63 -3.12 6.20 -5.72
N LEU A 64 -2.61 6.94 -6.69
CA LEU A 64 -2.16 8.31 -6.51
C LEU A 64 -3.28 9.25 -6.94
N ASP A 65 -3.91 9.90 -5.97
CA ASP A 65 -4.91 10.94 -6.21
C ASP A 65 -4.21 12.31 -6.19
N PRO A 66 -4.38 13.15 -7.23
CA PRO A 66 -3.85 14.51 -7.22
C PRO A 66 -4.43 15.37 -6.09
N PRO A 67 -3.68 16.34 -5.54
CA PRO A 67 -2.31 16.69 -5.91
C PRO A 67 -1.20 15.83 -5.25
N ASP A 68 -1.43 15.24 -4.07
CA ASP A 68 -0.38 14.53 -3.30
C ASP A 68 -0.95 13.46 -2.35
N LEU A 69 -1.98 12.72 -2.77
CA LEU A 69 -2.66 11.75 -1.93
C LEU A 69 -2.33 10.32 -2.38
N ILE A 70 -1.93 9.47 -1.43
CA ILE A 70 -1.81 8.02 -1.60
C ILE A 70 -3.05 7.39 -0.98
N ARG A 71 -3.95 6.85 -1.79
CA ARG A 71 -5.13 6.14 -1.33
C ARG A 71 -4.88 4.64 -1.30
N VAL A 72 -4.71 4.08 -0.11
CA VAL A 72 -4.56 2.62 0.07
C VAL A 72 -5.91 1.95 -0.09
N LEU A 73 -6.00 1.06 -1.07
CA LEU A 73 -7.21 0.33 -1.46
C LEU A 73 -7.36 -0.97 -0.67
N GLY A 74 -6.26 -1.70 -0.47
CA GLY A 74 -6.25 -2.99 0.23
C GLY A 74 -4.84 -3.52 0.42
N ILE A 75 -4.71 -4.50 1.31
CA ILE A 75 -3.44 -5.17 1.61
C ILE A 75 -3.67 -6.67 1.51
N ASP A 76 -2.78 -7.36 0.81
CA ASP A 76 -2.92 -8.78 0.51
C ASP A 76 -1.60 -9.54 0.67
N ASN A 77 -1.67 -10.83 1.00
CA ASN A 77 -0.54 -11.74 1.04
C ASN A 77 -0.56 -12.59 -0.23
N ARG A 78 0.61 -12.78 -0.86
CA ARG A 78 0.75 -13.64 -2.04
C ARG A 78 0.23 -15.07 -1.86
N GLY A 79 0.12 -15.58 -0.64
CA GLY A 79 -0.16 -16.98 -0.36
C GLY A 79 -1.58 -17.36 0.03
N GLU A 80 -2.51 -16.42 0.25
CA GLU A 80 -3.91 -16.72 0.62
C GLU A 80 -4.90 -16.45 -0.53
N ALA A 81 -4.39 -15.98 -1.67
CA ALA A 81 -5.16 -15.83 -2.89
C ALA A 81 -4.75 -16.95 -3.86
N TYR A 82 -5.16 -18.19 -3.57
CA TYR A 82 -5.57 -19.25 -4.50
C TYR A 82 -5.90 -20.55 -3.74
#